data_AF-A0A2H9RQ23-F1
#
_entry.id   AF-A0A2H9RQ23-F1
#
_cell.length_a   1.000
_cell.length_b   1.000
_cell.length_c   1.000
_cell.angle_alpha   90.00
_cell.angle_beta   90.00
_cell.angle_gamma   90.00
#
_symmetry.space_group_name_H-M   'P 1'
#
loop_
_entity.id
_entity.type
_entity.pdbx_description
1 polymer ?
#
loop_
_entity_poly.entity_id
_entity_poly.type
_entity_poly.pdbx_seq_one_letter_code
_entity_poly.pdbx_strand_id
1 'polypeptide(L)'
;MDQNNIKKFEVTSDELYDLLQKKESLLLFDLRLQETYNAGHINGAVHAVCDVRTKDTIMPKIPKNIKLILIDDDGIMSEETTKMMRSFGLDAHYLQGGMKSWHKEVIEGNPTATIKPDDLWKKLQNPKLFLLDVRDADEFSDFKIPGSVNISLKDLFKPENISKIPKDKEIVTVCPHGNRAMVATFALARNGIKSNVLEGGLAGWSQVLNAVKVAENPTVIQVEKVGKGCLSHIVISGDEAIVIDPLYPPEKYLEIAKQENVKITKIIDTHQHADHVSAAPELANMSGSLVYESNLEVWDRTSNFLDDGQIMTFGTSKIRVIHTPGHTPGSLSYVVNEKYVFTGDILFIESIGRPDLRDNAEEFAEQLYNSLHSKLLNLPLDTIVFPTHHGIFVIPENRVYSTTIEKAKKHNVLTLSKEEFVKQVVSVTVPRPMNYQKIIQINKGSMPLVKTDIPDLELGPNRCSITGE
;
A
#
# COMPACT_ATOMS: atom_id res chain seq x y z
N MET A 1 -30.69 -31.88 16.45
CA MET A 1 -31.15 -30.80 15.55
C MET A 1 -32.05 -31.43 14.52
N ASP A 2 -33.28 -30.93 14.43
CA ASP A 2 -34.38 -31.55 13.68
C ASP A 2 -34.18 -31.37 12.17
N GLN A 3 -34.19 -32.48 11.40
CA GLN A 3 -33.97 -32.46 9.94
C GLN A 3 -35.09 -31.74 9.17
N ASN A 4 -36.21 -31.42 9.82
CA ASN A 4 -37.34 -30.70 9.23
C ASN A 4 -37.17 -29.16 9.17
N ASN A 5 -36.10 -28.60 9.74
CA ASN A 5 -35.77 -27.17 9.58
C ASN A 5 -34.89 -26.87 8.35
N ILE A 6 -34.52 -27.91 7.59
CA ILE A 6 -33.50 -27.86 6.53
C ILE A 6 -34.02 -27.20 5.23
N LYS A 7 -35.33 -27.28 4.95
CA LYS A 7 -35.96 -26.72 3.72
C LYS A 7 -36.50 -25.29 3.83
N LYS A 8 -36.25 -24.57 4.93
CA LYS A 8 -36.96 -23.29 5.19
C LYS A 8 -36.41 -22.08 4.43
N PHE A 9 -35.21 -22.18 3.85
CA PHE A 9 -34.46 -21.05 3.30
C PHE A 9 -33.92 -21.32 1.89
N GLU A 10 -34.48 -22.33 1.23
CA GLU A 10 -34.20 -22.63 -0.17
C GLU A 10 -35.01 -21.69 -1.07
N VAL A 11 -34.41 -21.29 -2.20
CA VAL A 11 -35.07 -20.56 -3.27
C VAL A 11 -34.92 -21.39 -4.54
N THR A 12 -36.03 -21.70 -5.20
CA THR A 12 -36.02 -22.44 -6.46
C THR A 12 -35.55 -21.57 -7.62
N SER A 13 -35.14 -22.18 -8.73
CA SER A 13 -34.71 -21.44 -9.93
C SER A 13 -35.81 -20.50 -10.46
N ASP A 14 -37.08 -20.91 -10.42
CA ASP A 14 -38.21 -20.07 -10.87
C ASP A 14 -38.48 -18.91 -9.91
N GLU A 15 -38.46 -19.14 -8.59
CA GLU A 15 -38.62 -18.06 -7.60
C GLU A 15 -37.50 -17.03 -7.72
N LEU A 16 -36.25 -17.47 -7.88
CA LEU A 16 -35.12 -16.56 -8.07
C LEU A 16 -35.26 -15.74 -9.35
N TYR A 17 -35.70 -16.38 -10.44
CA TYR A 17 -35.95 -15.69 -11.69
C TYR A 17 -37.02 -14.59 -11.54
N ASP A 18 -38.14 -14.89 -10.87
CA ASP A 18 -39.20 -13.90 -10.61
C ASP A 18 -38.72 -12.74 -9.74
N LEU A 19 -37.91 -13.04 -8.71
CA LEU A 19 -37.31 -12.01 -7.85
C LEU A 19 -36.39 -11.08 -8.62
N LEU A 20 -35.60 -11.62 -9.57
CA LEU A 20 -34.74 -10.84 -10.46
C LEU A 20 -35.56 -9.90 -11.37
N GLN A 21 -36.69 -10.36 -11.91
CA GLN A 21 -37.57 -9.55 -12.76
C GLN A 21 -38.25 -8.41 -11.99
N LYS A 22 -38.63 -8.65 -10.72
CA LYS A 22 -39.28 -7.65 -9.86
C LYS A 22 -38.32 -6.56 -9.35
N LYS A 23 -37.02 -6.67 -9.63
CA LYS A 23 -35.96 -5.78 -9.12
C LYS A 23 -35.98 -5.59 -7.60
N GLU A 24 -36.46 -6.59 -6.85
CA GLU A 24 -36.44 -6.58 -5.37
C GLU A 24 -34.99 -6.49 -4.86
N SER A 25 -34.77 -5.79 -3.75
CA SER A 25 -33.43 -5.61 -3.15
C SER A 25 -32.85 -6.94 -2.66
N LEU A 26 -32.10 -7.61 -3.52
CA LEU A 26 -31.44 -8.88 -3.26
C LEU A 26 -29.98 -8.88 -3.71
N LEU A 27 -29.15 -9.64 -3.02
CA LEU A 27 -27.71 -9.83 -3.31
C LEU A 27 -27.51 -11.30 -3.71
N LEU A 28 -26.95 -11.55 -4.88
CA LEU A 28 -26.62 -12.91 -5.34
C LEU A 28 -25.11 -13.14 -5.21
N PHE A 29 -24.70 -14.07 -4.36
CA PHE A 29 -23.31 -14.42 -4.13
C PHE A 29 -23.02 -15.81 -4.70
N ASP A 30 -22.18 -15.86 -5.73
CA ASP A 30 -21.69 -17.09 -6.33
C ASP A 30 -20.37 -17.50 -5.64
N LEU A 31 -20.41 -18.63 -4.95
CA LEU A 31 -19.33 -19.18 -4.15
C LEU A 31 -18.45 -20.17 -4.94
N ARG A 32 -18.77 -20.42 -6.21
CA ARG A 32 -17.98 -21.31 -7.08
C ARG A 32 -16.62 -20.68 -7.37
N LEU A 33 -15.69 -21.48 -7.90
CA LEU A 33 -14.40 -20.98 -8.35
C LEU A 33 -14.57 -19.88 -9.43
N GLN A 34 -13.69 -18.89 -9.41
CA GLN A 34 -13.71 -17.74 -10.34
C GLN A 34 -13.77 -18.18 -11.82
N GLU A 35 -13.06 -19.24 -12.20
CA GLU A 35 -13.07 -19.79 -13.56
C GLU A 35 -14.47 -20.29 -13.96
N THR A 36 -15.11 -21.05 -13.07
CA THR A 36 -16.47 -21.59 -13.25
C THR A 36 -17.51 -20.47 -13.32
N TYR A 37 -17.36 -19.46 -12.46
CA TYR A 37 -18.21 -18.26 -12.49
C TYR A 37 -18.07 -17.48 -13.81
N ASN A 38 -16.83 -17.25 -14.25
CA ASN A 38 -16.55 -16.52 -15.50
C ASN A 38 -17.04 -17.29 -16.74
N ALA A 39 -17.04 -18.62 -16.70
CA ALA A 39 -17.56 -19.46 -17.77
C ALA A 39 -19.10 -19.39 -17.89
N GLY A 40 -19.81 -18.94 -16.86
CA GLY A 40 -21.25 -18.76 -16.89
C GLY A 40 -21.85 -18.61 -15.49
N HIS A 41 -22.54 -17.50 -15.24
CA HIS A 41 -23.21 -17.21 -13.96
C HIS A 41 -24.57 -16.53 -14.17
N ILE A 42 -25.38 -16.52 -13.12
CA ILE A 42 -26.70 -15.85 -13.14
C ILE A 42 -26.48 -14.34 -13.30
N ASN A 43 -27.27 -13.69 -14.17
CA ASN A 43 -27.17 -12.24 -14.34
C ASN A 43 -27.42 -11.50 -13.01
N GLY A 44 -26.45 -10.68 -12.61
CA GLY A 44 -26.45 -10.01 -11.31
C GLY A 44 -25.86 -10.84 -10.17
N ALA A 45 -25.36 -12.05 -10.40
CA ALA A 45 -24.52 -12.74 -9.43
C ALA A 45 -23.14 -12.08 -9.33
N VAL A 46 -22.54 -12.20 -8.16
CA VAL A 46 -21.19 -11.70 -7.85
C VAL A 46 -20.39 -12.86 -7.30
N HIS A 47 -19.22 -13.13 -7.88
CA HIS A 47 -18.29 -14.09 -7.30
C HIS A 47 -17.85 -13.63 -5.92
N ALA A 48 -18.10 -14.41 -4.88
CA ALA A 48 -17.78 -14.05 -3.50
C ALA A 48 -16.99 -15.17 -2.83
N VAL A 49 -15.78 -14.85 -2.38
CA VAL A 49 -14.98 -15.76 -1.56
C VAL A 49 -15.34 -15.53 -0.09
N CYS A 50 -16.11 -16.43 0.50
CA CYS A 50 -16.40 -16.41 1.92
C CYS A 50 -15.30 -17.10 2.73
N ASP A 51 -14.21 -16.39 2.98
CA ASP A 51 -13.17 -16.81 3.92
C ASP A 51 -13.44 -16.32 5.36
N VAL A 52 -12.60 -16.75 6.30
CA VAL A 52 -12.69 -16.35 7.73
C VAL A 52 -12.64 -14.83 7.88
N ARG A 53 -11.87 -14.13 7.05
CA ARG A 53 -11.72 -12.66 7.10
C ARG A 53 -12.99 -11.94 6.64
N THR A 54 -13.64 -12.46 5.59
CA THR A 54 -14.93 -11.98 5.06
C THR A 54 -16.04 -12.10 6.10
N LYS A 55 -16.03 -13.19 6.87
CA LYS A 55 -16.97 -13.42 7.98
C LYS A 55 -16.91 -12.31 9.02
N ASP A 56 -15.71 -11.95 9.47
CA ASP A 56 -15.57 -11.01 10.59
C ASP A 56 -15.67 -9.54 10.16
N THR A 57 -15.36 -9.22 8.89
CA THR A 57 -15.23 -7.82 8.44
C THR A 57 -16.35 -7.33 7.52
N ILE A 58 -17.00 -8.22 6.77
CA ILE A 58 -17.99 -7.86 5.74
C ILE A 58 -19.40 -8.19 6.21
N MET A 59 -19.62 -9.38 6.81
CA MET A 59 -20.95 -9.83 7.20
C MET A 59 -21.69 -8.87 8.17
N PRO A 60 -21.04 -8.27 9.20
CA PRO A 60 -21.71 -7.30 10.06
C PRO A 60 -22.14 -6.01 9.35
N LYS A 61 -21.53 -5.71 8.19
CA LYS A 61 -21.72 -4.46 7.43
C LYS A 61 -22.75 -4.59 6.31
N ILE A 62 -23.16 -5.81 5.98
CA ILE A 62 -24.28 -6.05 5.06
C ILE A 62 -25.58 -5.67 5.78
N PRO A 63 -26.43 -4.81 5.19
CA PRO A 63 -27.71 -4.46 5.78
C PRO A 63 -28.56 -5.72 6.03
N LYS A 64 -29.03 -5.89 7.27
CA LYS A 64 -29.77 -7.09 7.72
C LYS A 64 -31.12 -7.29 7.00
N ASN A 65 -31.63 -6.25 6.36
CA ASN A 65 -32.90 -6.23 5.63
C ASN A 65 -32.75 -6.55 4.13
N ILE A 66 -31.53 -6.82 3.64
CA ILE A 66 -31.33 -7.24 2.25
C ILE A 66 -31.36 -8.76 2.18
N LYS A 67 -32.18 -9.28 1.25
CA LYS A 67 -32.24 -10.72 0.98
C LYS A 67 -30.96 -11.17 0.26
N LEU A 68 -30.20 -12.07 0.86
CA LEU A 68 -29.01 -12.69 0.26
C LEU A 68 -29.38 -14.03 -0.36
N ILE A 69 -28.86 -14.35 -1.53
CA ILE A 69 -29.03 -15.63 -2.21
C ILE A 69 -27.66 -16.16 -2.57
N LEU A 70 -27.27 -17.25 -1.93
CA LEU A 70 -26.00 -17.93 -2.13
C LEU A 70 -26.13 -19.00 -3.20
N ILE A 71 -25.13 -19.08 -4.07
CA ILE A 71 -25.10 -19.95 -5.24
C ILE A 71 -23.77 -20.71 -5.22
N ASP A 72 -23.83 -22.01 -5.43
CA ASP A 72 -22.69 -22.89 -5.67
C ASP A 72 -23.06 -23.89 -6.78
N ASP A 73 -22.31 -24.97 -6.97
CA ASP A 73 -22.60 -25.92 -8.05
C ASP A 73 -23.85 -26.78 -7.78
N ASP A 74 -24.07 -27.27 -6.56
CA ASP A 74 -25.12 -28.25 -6.24
C ASP A 74 -25.99 -27.93 -5.00
N GLY A 75 -25.80 -26.77 -4.37
CA GLY A 75 -26.59 -26.32 -3.22
C GLY A 75 -25.95 -26.62 -1.87
N ILE A 76 -24.89 -27.44 -1.80
CA ILE A 76 -24.35 -27.96 -0.53
C ILE A 76 -23.58 -26.88 0.23
N MET A 77 -22.58 -26.25 -0.41
CA MET A 77 -21.76 -25.20 0.21
C MET A 77 -22.58 -23.93 0.45
N SER A 78 -23.49 -23.60 -0.47
CA SER A 78 -24.38 -22.44 -0.34
C SER A 78 -25.38 -22.63 0.81
N GLU A 79 -25.87 -23.84 1.06
CA GLU A 79 -26.70 -24.17 2.23
C GLU A 79 -25.92 -23.99 3.55
N GLU A 80 -24.71 -24.55 3.66
CA GLU A 80 -23.88 -24.40 4.87
C GLU A 80 -23.55 -22.93 5.15
N THR A 81 -23.16 -22.20 4.12
CA THR A 81 -22.84 -20.76 4.21
C THR A 81 -24.08 -19.95 4.59
N THR A 82 -25.27 -20.33 4.09
CA THR A 82 -26.55 -19.72 4.48
C THR A 82 -26.80 -19.86 5.98
N LYS A 83 -26.64 -21.06 6.54
CA LYS A 83 -26.82 -21.32 7.98
C LYS A 83 -25.89 -20.42 8.81
N MET A 84 -24.63 -20.33 8.40
CA MET A 84 -23.66 -19.44 9.03
C MET A 84 -24.13 -17.98 8.94
N MET A 85 -24.45 -17.45 7.76
CA MET A 85 -24.85 -16.04 7.61
C MET A 85 -26.11 -15.68 8.40
N ARG A 86 -27.11 -16.57 8.45
CA ARG A 86 -28.32 -16.34 9.27
C ARG A 86 -28.02 -16.33 10.77
N SER A 87 -27.02 -17.06 11.25
CA SER A 87 -26.58 -16.98 12.66
C SER A 87 -26.02 -15.60 13.05
N PHE A 88 -25.59 -14.81 12.07
CA PHE A 88 -25.22 -13.39 12.23
C PHE A 88 -26.40 -12.42 12.04
N GLY A 89 -27.61 -12.93 11.81
CA GLY A 89 -28.84 -12.14 11.66
C GLY A 89 -29.06 -11.56 10.26
N LEU A 90 -28.43 -12.13 9.23
CA LEU A 90 -28.68 -11.77 7.82
C LEU A 90 -29.88 -12.55 7.26
N ASP A 91 -30.64 -11.93 6.34
CA ASP A 91 -31.71 -12.63 5.60
C ASP A 91 -31.11 -13.44 4.44
N ALA A 92 -30.37 -14.49 4.77
CA ALA A 92 -29.68 -15.34 3.80
C ALA A 92 -30.51 -16.57 3.39
N HIS A 93 -30.48 -16.86 2.09
CA HIS A 93 -31.11 -17.98 1.41
C HIS A 93 -30.11 -18.58 0.42
N TYR A 94 -30.41 -19.75 -0.14
CA TYR A 94 -29.56 -20.38 -1.17
C TYR A 94 -30.38 -20.91 -2.34
N LEU A 95 -29.73 -21.01 -3.51
CA LEU A 95 -30.34 -21.60 -4.70
C LEU A 95 -30.42 -23.13 -4.52
N GLN A 96 -31.64 -23.65 -4.51
CA GLN A 96 -31.90 -25.09 -4.37
C GLN A 96 -31.24 -25.86 -5.52
N GLY A 97 -30.33 -26.79 -5.22
CA GLY A 97 -29.62 -27.57 -6.23
C GLY A 97 -28.52 -26.80 -6.98
N GLY A 98 -28.17 -25.59 -6.52
CA GLY A 98 -27.10 -24.76 -7.06
C GLY A 98 -27.28 -24.44 -8.55
N MET A 99 -26.17 -24.16 -9.24
CA MET A 99 -26.18 -23.87 -10.67
C MET A 99 -26.60 -25.08 -11.52
N LYS A 100 -26.50 -26.31 -11.02
CA LYS A 100 -27.02 -27.50 -11.71
C LYS A 100 -28.55 -27.48 -11.87
N SER A 101 -29.28 -26.77 -11.00
CA SER A 101 -30.74 -26.61 -11.12
C SER A 101 -31.16 -25.37 -11.92
N TRP A 102 -30.21 -24.47 -12.19
CA TRP A 102 -30.46 -23.24 -12.94
C TRP A 102 -30.65 -23.55 -14.41
N HIS A 103 -31.84 -23.25 -14.93
CA HIS A 103 -32.25 -23.58 -16.30
C HIS A 103 -32.65 -22.34 -17.11
N LYS A 104 -32.27 -21.14 -16.66
CA LYS A 104 -32.47 -19.88 -17.37
C LYS A 104 -31.13 -19.39 -17.98
N GLU A 105 -31.17 -18.24 -18.64
CA GLU A 105 -29.97 -17.63 -19.23
C GLU A 105 -28.87 -17.38 -18.20
N VAL A 106 -27.63 -17.59 -18.63
CA VAL A 106 -26.41 -17.24 -17.90
C VAL A 106 -25.64 -16.21 -18.73
N ILE A 107 -24.86 -15.39 -18.05
CA ILE A 107 -23.92 -14.46 -18.69
C ILE A 107 -22.50 -14.97 -18.51
N GLU A 108 -21.69 -14.76 -19.55
CA GLU A 108 -20.26 -15.09 -19.56
C GLU A 108 -19.42 -13.86 -19.20
N GLY A 109 -18.22 -14.12 -18.68
CA GLY A 109 -17.25 -13.10 -18.29
C GLY A 109 -17.36 -12.68 -16.82
N ASN A 110 -16.56 -11.69 -16.43
CA ASN A 110 -16.64 -11.12 -15.09
C ASN A 110 -17.45 -9.80 -15.17
N PRO A 111 -18.66 -9.71 -14.59
CA PRO A 111 -19.43 -8.47 -14.58
C PRO A 111 -18.79 -7.41 -13.69
N THR A 112 -17.87 -7.80 -12.81
CA THR A 112 -17.06 -6.89 -12.01
C THR A 112 -15.80 -6.56 -12.80
N ALA A 113 -15.87 -5.52 -13.61
CA ALA A 113 -14.67 -4.98 -14.23
C ALA A 113 -13.69 -4.54 -13.13
N THR A 114 -12.41 -4.91 -13.27
CA THR A 114 -11.37 -4.52 -12.32
C THR A 114 -10.43 -3.51 -12.97
N ILE A 115 -9.78 -2.70 -12.13
CA ILE A 115 -8.68 -1.82 -12.55
C ILE A 115 -7.45 -2.17 -11.73
N LYS A 116 -6.31 -2.34 -12.42
CA LYS A 116 -5.02 -2.54 -11.76
C LYS A 116 -4.56 -1.26 -11.07
N PRO A 117 -3.87 -1.35 -9.91
CA PRO A 117 -3.32 -0.19 -9.23
C PRO A 117 -2.45 0.73 -10.10
N ASP A 118 -1.56 0.19 -10.93
CA ASP A 118 -0.74 0.97 -11.87
C ASP A 118 -1.57 1.75 -12.90
N ASP A 119 -2.67 1.17 -13.37
CA ASP A 119 -3.55 1.83 -14.33
C ASP A 119 -4.43 2.88 -13.66
N LEU A 120 -4.83 2.65 -12.41
CA LEU A 120 -5.48 3.67 -11.59
C LEU A 120 -4.55 4.87 -11.36
N TRP A 121 -3.27 4.63 -11.05
CA TRP A 121 -2.28 5.69 -10.85
C TRP A 121 -2.15 6.61 -12.07
N LYS A 122 -2.09 6.03 -13.28
CA LYS A 122 -2.08 6.79 -14.54
C LYS A 122 -3.35 7.63 -14.75
N LYS A 123 -4.49 7.17 -14.23
CA LYS A 123 -5.79 7.83 -14.36
C LYS A 123 -6.12 8.84 -13.26
N LEU A 124 -5.34 8.94 -12.18
CA LEU A 124 -5.68 9.83 -11.05
C LEU A 124 -5.89 11.30 -11.44
N GLN A 125 -5.21 11.78 -12.48
CA GLN A 125 -5.35 13.15 -12.97
C GLN A 125 -6.53 13.35 -13.93
N ASN A 126 -7.26 12.28 -14.28
CA ASN A 126 -8.39 12.36 -15.18
C ASN A 126 -9.62 12.88 -14.42
N PRO A 127 -10.20 14.04 -14.79
CA PRO A 127 -11.36 14.61 -14.10
C PRO A 127 -12.64 13.77 -14.25
N LYS A 128 -12.65 12.82 -15.21
CA LYS A 128 -13.74 11.85 -15.41
C LYS A 128 -13.67 10.64 -14.49
N LEU A 129 -12.59 10.47 -13.72
CA LEU A 129 -12.50 9.41 -12.71
C LEU A 129 -13.24 9.84 -11.44
N PHE A 130 -13.99 8.90 -10.84
CA PHE A 130 -14.58 9.07 -9.52
C PHE A 130 -14.21 7.87 -8.64
N LEU A 131 -13.41 8.14 -7.61
CA LEU A 131 -12.96 7.12 -6.67
C LEU A 131 -13.90 7.09 -5.46
N LEU A 132 -14.61 5.97 -5.29
CA LEU A 132 -15.52 5.74 -4.19
C LEU A 132 -14.88 4.81 -3.16
N ASP A 133 -14.47 5.37 -2.02
CA ASP A 133 -13.98 4.59 -0.89
C ASP A 133 -15.17 4.15 -0.01
N VAL A 134 -15.36 2.84 0.13
CA VAL A 134 -16.50 2.25 0.84
C VAL A 134 -16.18 1.76 2.25
N ARG A 135 -15.03 2.19 2.78
CA ARG A 135 -14.64 1.97 4.18
C ARG A 135 -15.44 2.85 5.14
N ASP A 136 -15.35 2.54 6.42
CA ASP A 136 -15.88 3.43 7.46
C ASP A 136 -15.06 4.73 7.53
N ALA A 137 -15.66 5.78 8.08
CA ALA A 137 -15.11 7.14 8.05
C ALA A 137 -13.78 7.27 8.82
N ASP A 138 -13.62 6.50 9.89
CA ASP A 138 -12.39 6.39 10.68
C ASP A 138 -11.25 5.79 9.85
N GLU A 139 -11.47 4.65 9.19
CA GLU A 139 -10.50 4.03 8.29
C GLU A 139 -10.09 4.98 7.14
N PHE A 140 -11.06 5.72 6.59
CA PHE A 140 -10.83 6.69 5.52
C PHE A 140 -10.06 7.92 5.99
N SER A 141 -10.27 8.35 7.24
CA SER A 141 -9.59 9.51 7.80
C SER A 141 -8.11 9.25 8.12
N ASP A 142 -7.75 8.01 8.47
CA ASP A 142 -6.37 7.63 8.79
C ASP A 142 -5.48 7.56 7.53
N PHE A 143 -5.99 7.00 6.43
CA PHE A 143 -5.29 6.95 5.15
C PHE A 143 -6.26 6.76 3.98
N LYS A 144 -6.01 7.39 2.83
CA LYS A 144 -6.85 7.31 1.63
C LYS A 144 -6.07 7.60 0.36
N ILE A 145 -6.60 7.15 -0.79
CA ILE A 145 -6.11 7.59 -2.10
C ILE A 145 -6.51 9.08 -2.29
N PRO A 146 -5.57 9.97 -2.64
CA PRO A 146 -5.89 11.37 -2.90
C PRO A 146 -7.03 11.54 -3.91
N GLY A 147 -7.98 12.43 -3.63
CA GLY A 147 -9.14 12.69 -4.49
C GLY A 147 -10.30 11.69 -4.36
N SER A 148 -10.18 10.67 -3.51
CA SER A 148 -11.31 9.75 -3.24
C SER A 148 -12.41 10.37 -2.37
N VAL A 149 -13.64 9.90 -2.58
CA VAL A 149 -14.84 10.29 -1.84
C VAL A 149 -15.30 9.11 -1.00
N ASN A 150 -15.57 9.34 0.29
CA ASN A 150 -16.01 8.28 1.19
C ASN A 150 -17.54 8.22 1.29
N ILE A 151 -18.09 7.05 0.97
CA ILE A 151 -19.45 6.64 1.33
C ILE A 151 -19.35 5.20 1.79
N SER A 152 -19.43 4.98 3.10
CA SER A 152 -19.28 3.66 3.68
C SER A 152 -20.25 2.64 3.07
N LEU A 153 -19.86 1.37 3.01
CA LEU A 153 -20.70 0.32 2.42
C LEU A 153 -22.10 0.26 3.07
N LYS A 154 -22.19 0.44 4.40
CA LYS A 154 -23.47 0.45 5.13
C LYS A 154 -24.39 1.60 4.70
N ASP A 155 -23.81 2.74 4.34
CA ASP A 155 -24.55 3.95 3.95
C ASP A 155 -24.83 3.98 2.44
N LEU A 156 -24.03 3.27 1.64
CA LEU A 156 -24.16 3.24 0.18
C LEU A 156 -25.51 2.69 -0.26
N PHE A 157 -26.14 1.78 0.47
CA PHE A 157 -27.46 1.23 0.11
C PHE A 157 -28.62 2.22 0.26
N LYS A 158 -28.39 3.39 0.87
CA LYS A 158 -29.41 4.41 1.05
C LYS A 158 -29.65 5.18 -0.27
N PRO A 159 -30.90 5.35 -0.74
CA PRO A 159 -31.20 6.01 -2.02
C PRO A 159 -30.57 7.41 -2.17
N GLU A 160 -30.53 8.18 -1.08
CA GLU A 160 -29.94 9.52 -1.04
C GLU A 160 -28.42 9.56 -1.20
N ASN A 161 -27.73 8.42 -1.01
CA ASN A 161 -26.29 8.31 -1.22
C ASN A 161 -25.96 7.79 -2.61
N ILE A 162 -26.74 6.85 -3.15
CA ILE A 162 -26.61 6.39 -4.54
C ILE A 162 -26.82 7.55 -5.51
N SER A 163 -27.77 8.44 -5.24
CA SER A 163 -28.04 9.61 -6.08
C SER A 163 -26.87 10.60 -6.17
N LYS A 164 -25.92 10.57 -5.22
CA LYS A 164 -24.70 11.39 -5.22
C LYS A 164 -23.61 10.85 -6.16
N ILE A 165 -23.73 9.59 -6.60
CA ILE A 165 -22.72 8.97 -7.47
C ILE A 165 -22.92 9.47 -8.91
N PRO A 166 -21.90 10.10 -9.52
CA PRO A 166 -22.00 10.65 -10.88
C PRO A 166 -22.17 9.54 -11.91
N LYS A 167 -23.15 9.64 -12.81
CA LYS A 167 -23.42 8.62 -13.84
C LYS A 167 -22.61 8.81 -15.12
N ASP A 168 -22.00 9.97 -15.29
CA ASP A 168 -21.21 10.39 -16.44
C ASP A 168 -19.69 10.14 -16.26
N LYS A 169 -19.30 9.61 -15.11
CA LYS A 169 -17.89 9.35 -14.73
C LYS A 169 -17.55 7.87 -14.72
N GLU A 170 -16.26 7.57 -14.88
CA GLU A 170 -15.71 6.25 -14.62
C GLU A 170 -15.63 6.04 -13.11
N ILE A 171 -16.45 5.13 -12.56
CA ILE A 171 -16.48 4.86 -11.13
C ILE A 171 -15.50 3.74 -10.79
N VAL A 172 -14.67 3.94 -9.77
CA VAL A 172 -13.81 2.90 -9.19
C VAL A 172 -14.07 2.82 -7.70
N THR A 173 -14.44 1.64 -7.21
CA THR A 173 -14.71 1.37 -5.80
C THR A 173 -13.46 0.84 -5.10
N VAL A 174 -13.24 1.30 -3.86
CA VAL A 174 -12.02 1.03 -3.09
C VAL A 174 -12.37 0.60 -1.67
N CYS A 175 -11.67 -0.41 -1.18
CA CYS A 175 -11.60 -0.80 0.24
C CYS A 175 -10.21 -1.43 0.51
N PRO A 176 -9.91 -2.01 1.69
CA PRO A 176 -8.56 -2.51 1.97
C PRO A 176 -8.07 -3.57 0.96
N HIS A 177 -8.93 -4.54 0.61
CA HIS A 177 -8.57 -5.68 -0.25
C HIS A 177 -9.50 -5.90 -1.46
N GLY A 178 -10.39 -4.96 -1.76
CA GLY A 178 -11.38 -5.11 -2.84
C GLY A 178 -12.69 -5.83 -2.46
N ASN A 179 -12.72 -6.61 -1.38
CA ASN A 179 -13.91 -7.41 -1.03
C ASN A 179 -15.18 -6.57 -0.73
N ARG A 180 -15.07 -5.50 0.07
CA ARG A 180 -16.21 -4.58 0.32
C ARG A 180 -16.56 -3.75 -0.92
N ALA A 181 -15.54 -3.37 -1.69
CA ALA A 181 -15.69 -2.62 -2.93
C ALA A 181 -16.47 -3.41 -4.00
N MET A 182 -16.32 -4.74 -4.02
CA MET A 182 -17.10 -5.62 -4.86
C MET A 182 -18.60 -5.59 -4.52
N VAL A 183 -18.95 -5.67 -3.23
CA VAL A 183 -20.35 -5.52 -2.77
C VAL A 183 -20.90 -4.14 -3.13
N ALA A 184 -20.07 -3.10 -3.03
CA ALA A 184 -20.46 -1.74 -3.45
C ALA A 184 -20.70 -1.63 -4.95
N THR A 185 -19.81 -2.19 -5.77
CA THR A 185 -19.97 -2.22 -7.24
C THR A 185 -21.28 -2.89 -7.64
N PHE A 186 -21.66 -3.95 -6.93
CA PHE A 186 -22.96 -4.57 -7.13
C PHE A 186 -24.13 -3.62 -6.81
N ALA A 187 -24.09 -2.95 -5.66
CA ALA A 187 -25.13 -1.99 -5.28
C ALA A 187 -25.28 -0.87 -6.33
N LEU A 188 -24.16 -0.43 -6.92
CA LEU A 188 -24.14 0.55 -8.01
C LEU A 188 -24.74 -0.01 -9.31
N ALA A 189 -24.37 -1.23 -9.70
CA ALA A 189 -24.85 -1.87 -10.92
C ALA A 189 -26.39 -2.01 -10.93
N ARG A 190 -27.00 -2.34 -9.78
CA ARG A 190 -28.47 -2.38 -9.62
C ARG A 190 -29.16 -1.05 -9.88
N ASN A 191 -28.45 0.05 -9.69
CA ASN A 191 -28.95 1.41 -9.94
C ASN A 191 -28.54 1.94 -11.33
N GLY A 192 -28.08 1.04 -12.22
CA GLY A 192 -27.65 1.35 -13.57
C GLY A 192 -26.30 2.07 -13.63
N ILE A 193 -25.52 2.04 -12.55
CA ILE A 193 -24.21 2.69 -12.47
C ILE A 193 -23.14 1.62 -12.68
N LYS A 194 -22.37 1.76 -13.76
CA LYS A 194 -21.21 0.89 -14.03
C LYS A 194 -20.04 1.35 -13.18
N SER A 195 -19.36 0.41 -12.54
CA SER A 195 -18.16 0.69 -11.74
C SER A 195 -17.14 -0.43 -11.85
N ASN A 196 -15.89 -0.10 -11.60
CA ASN A 196 -14.79 -1.05 -11.46
C ASN A 196 -14.42 -1.25 -9.98
N VAL A 197 -13.80 -2.38 -9.66
CA VAL A 197 -13.14 -2.59 -8.37
C VAL A 197 -11.64 -2.40 -8.52
N LEU A 198 -11.01 -1.67 -7.60
CA LEU A 198 -9.56 -1.62 -7.52
C LEU A 198 -9.01 -2.99 -7.10
N GLU A 199 -8.26 -3.64 -7.99
CA GLU A 199 -7.66 -4.95 -7.74
C GLU A 199 -6.72 -4.89 -6.53
N GLY A 200 -6.90 -5.81 -5.57
CA GLY A 200 -6.14 -5.83 -4.32
C GLY A 200 -6.45 -4.67 -3.36
N GLY A 201 -7.37 -3.76 -3.72
CA GLY A 201 -7.75 -2.61 -2.89
C GLY A 201 -6.58 -1.67 -2.56
N LEU A 202 -6.60 -1.10 -1.35
CA LEU A 202 -5.53 -0.26 -0.85
C LEU A 202 -4.23 -1.03 -0.62
N ALA A 203 -4.30 -2.33 -0.31
CA ALA A 203 -3.11 -3.16 -0.17
C ALA A 203 -2.36 -3.25 -1.51
N GLY A 204 -3.08 -3.46 -2.61
CA GLY A 204 -2.53 -3.39 -3.97
C GLY A 204 -2.05 -1.98 -4.35
N TRP A 205 -2.81 -0.95 -3.98
CA TRP A 205 -2.41 0.47 -4.18
C TRP A 205 -1.06 0.79 -3.53
N SER A 206 -0.83 0.31 -2.31
CA SER A 206 0.41 0.50 -1.57
C SER A 206 1.61 -0.20 -2.20
N GLN A 207 1.44 -0.98 -3.28
CA GLN A 207 2.54 -1.61 -4.02
C GLN A 207 2.89 -0.91 -5.34
N VAL A 208 2.18 0.16 -5.70
CA VAL A 208 2.47 0.90 -6.95
C VAL A 208 3.77 1.70 -6.81
N LEU A 209 4.69 1.46 -7.74
CA LEU A 209 5.96 2.18 -7.85
C LEU A 209 5.97 3.12 -9.06
N ASN A 210 6.19 4.40 -8.80
CA ASN A 210 6.33 5.44 -9.82
C ASN A 210 7.79 5.89 -9.91
N ALA A 211 8.42 5.78 -11.08
CA ALA A 211 9.82 6.15 -11.29
C ALA A 211 9.95 7.42 -12.14
N VAL A 212 10.77 8.37 -11.69
CA VAL A 212 11.04 9.65 -12.38
C VAL A 212 12.54 9.92 -12.38
N LYS A 213 13.08 10.35 -13.52
CA LYS A 213 14.47 10.83 -13.62
C LYS A 213 14.54 12.25 -13.03
N VAL A 214 15.32 12.43 -11.96
CA VAL A 214 15.33 13.66 -11.15
C VAL A 214 16.62 14.45 -11.24
N ALA A 215 17.71 13.82 -11.69
CA ALA A 215 18.99 14.49 -11.89
C ALA A 215 19.83 13.78 -12.96
N GLU A 216 20.82 14.49 -13.50
CA GLU A 216 21.79 13.99 -14.48
C GLU A 216 23.23 14.19 -13.96
N ASN A 217 24.13 13.29 -14.36
CA ASN A 217 25.57 13.29 -14.03
C ASN A 217 25.92 13.34 -12.52
N PRO A 218 25.93 12.20 -11.81
CA PRO A 218 25.35 10.92 -12.22
C PRO A 218 23.83 11.02 -12.34
N THR A 219 23.23 10.14 -13.14
CA THR A 219 21.78 10.13 -13.32
C THR A 219 21.12 9.58 -12.06
N VAL A 220 20.09 10.24 -11.56
CA VAL A 220 19.31 9.79 -10.41
C VAL A 220 17.88 9.55 -10.89
N ILE A 221 17.36 8.35 -10.65
CA ILE A 221 15.96 8.00 -10.83
C ILE A 221 15.38 7.79 -9.44
N GLN A 222 14.39 8.58 -9.08
CA GLN A 222 13.63 8.43 -7.84
C GLN A 222 12.43 7.53 -8.09
N VAL A 223 12.25 6.53 -7.25
CA VAL A 223 11.16 5.56 -7.26
C VAL A 223 10.29 5.78 -6.03
N GLU A 224 9.07 6.22 -6.23
CA GLU A 224 8.08 6.50 -5.18
C GLU A 224 7.10 5.32 -5.04
N LYS A 225 6.92 4.82 -3.83
CA LYS A 225 5.78 3.96 -3.48
C LYS A 225 4.59 4.83 -3.13
N VAL A 226 3.76 5.12 -4.12
CA VAL A 226 2.75 6.19 -4.10
C VAL A 226 1.68 6.02 -3.01
N GLY A 227 1.42 4.78 -2.58
CA GLY A 227 0.47 4.49 -1.51
C GLY A 227 1.07 4.53 -0.10
N LYS A 228 2.36 4.85 0.04
CA LYS A 228 3.09 4.76 1.32
C LYS A 228 4.05 5.94 1.56
N GLY A 229 4.39 6.69 0.51
CA GLY A 229 5.32 7.82 0.60
C GLY A 229 6.78 7.43 0.87
N CYS A 230 7.12 6.15 0.63
CA CYS A 230 8.50 5.66 0.63
C CYS A 230 9.16 6.02 -0.71
N LEU A 231 10.43 6.37 -0.64
CA LEU A 231 11.27 6.75 -1.75
C LEU A 231 12.48 5.85 -1.79
N SER A 232 12.83 5.43 -2.99
CA SER A 232 14.02 4.68 -3.32
C SER A 232 14.71 5.35 -4.48
N HIS A 233 16.00 5.07 -4.69
CA HIS A 233 16.76 5.72 -5.74
C HIS A 233 17.61 4.74 -6.51
N ILE A 234 17.60 4.87 -7.83
CA ILE A 234 18.57 4.24 -8.73
C ILE A 234 19.55 5.33 -9.15
N VAL A 235 20.83 5.16 -8.85
CA VAL A 235 21.87 6.11 -9.25
C VAL A 235 22.77 5.45 -10.28
N ILE A 236 22.86 6.07 -11.46
CA ILE A 236 23.52 5.52 -12.64
C ILE A 236 24.79 6.31 -12.94
N SER A 237 25.88 5.59 -13.18
CA SER A 237 27.16 6.13 -13.62
C SER A 237 27.80 5.18 -14.63
N GLY A 238 28.01 5.64 -15.87
CA GLY A 238 28.46 4.77 -16.95
C GLY A 238 27.44 3.67 -17.25
N ASP A 239 27.89 2.42 -17.25
CA ASP A 239 27.09 1.21 -17.44
C ASP A 239 26.66 0.55 -16.11
N GLU A 240 26.98 1.16 -14.97
CA GLU A 240 26.64 0.64 -13.64
C GLU A 240 25.57 1.49 -12.96
N ALA A 241 24.79 0.83 -12.10
CA ALA A 241 23.82 1.45 -11.21
C ALA A 241 23.96 0.92 -9.78
N ILE A 242 23.65 1.78 -8.82
CA ILE A 242 23.34 1.37 -7.44
C ILE A 242 21.85 1.59 -7.18
N VAL A 243 21.29 0.83 -6.25
CA VAL A 243 19.93 1.04 -5.73
C VAL A 243 20.01 1.32 -4.23
N ILE A 244 19.35 2.38 -3.79
CA ILE A 244 19.28 2.79 -2.37
C ILE A 244 17.83 2.61 -1.91
N ASP A 245 17.65 1.91 -0.78
CA ASP A 245 16.39 1.58 -0.12
C ASP A 245 15.34 0.97 -1.07
N PRO A 246 15.63 -0.16 -1.74
CA PRO A 246 14.72 -0.77 -2.71
C PRO A 246 13.41 -1.24 -2.08
N LEU A 247 12.30 -1.00 -2.78
CA LEU A 247 10.94 -1.28 -2.37
C LEU A 247 10.36 -2.47 -3.15
N TYR A 248 9.38 -3.17 -2.60
CA TYR A 248 8.63 -4.15 -3.41
C TYR A 248 7.68 -3.46 -4.40
N PRO A 249 7.51 -4.01 -5.62
CA PRO A 249 8.14 -5.23 -6.15
C PRO A 249 9.56 -5.00 -6.78
N PRO A 250 10.56 -5.88 -6.53
CA PRO A 250 11.93 -5.73 -7.00
C PRO A 250 12.09 -5.81 -8.53
N GLU A 251 11.17 -6.50 -9.23
CA GLU A 251 11.14 -6.60 -10.68
C GLU A 251 11.18 -5.22 -11.35
N LYS A 252 10.57 -4.21 -10.70
CA LYS A 252 10.51 -2.85 -11.24
C LYS A 252 11.89 -2.23 -11.43
N TYR A 253 12.82 -2.52 -10.53
CA TYR A 253 14.19 -2.01 -10.60
C TYR A 253 14.96 -2.63 -11.75
N LEU A 254 14.74 -3.93 -12.01
CA LEU A 254 15.33 -4.63 -13.15
C LEU A 254 14.76 -4.13 -14.48
N GLU A 255 13.46 -3.85 -14.54
CA GLU A 255 12.83 -3.21 -15.70
C GLU A 255 13.47 -1.85 -16.01
N ILE A 256 13.62 -1.00 -15.00
CA ILE A 256 14.23 0.34 -15.15
C ILE A 256 15.69 0.22 -15.58
N ALA A 257 16.48 -0.66 -14.92
CA ALA A 257 17.88 -0.88 -15.28
C ALA A 257 18.04 -1.37 -16.73
N LYS A 258 17.14 -2.25 -17.19
CA LYS A 258 17.10 -2.71 -18.58
C LYS A 258 16.74 -1.57 -19.55
N GLN A 259 15.78 -0.72 -19.19
CA GLN A 259 15.38 0.43 -20.02
C GLN A 259 16.51 1.47 -20.17
N GLU A 260 17.27 1.70 -19.11
CA GLU A 260 18.42 2.60 -19.10
C GLU A 260 19.72 1.93 -19.61
N ASN A 261 19.68 0.63 -19.95
CA ASN A 261 20.81 -0.18 -20.42
C ASN A 261 22.00 -0.18 -19.45
N VAL A 262 21.72 -0.43 -18.16
CA VAL A 262 22.72 -0.45 -17.08
C VAL A 262 22.62 -1.72 -16.25
N LYS A 263 23.71 -2.05 -15.55
CA LYS A 263 23.77 -3.16 -14.60
C LYS A 263 23.69 -2.63 -13.18
N ILE A 264 22.71 -3.09 -12.40
CA ILE A 264 22.73 -2.89 -10.95
C ILE A 264 23.90 -3.70 -10.38
N THR A 265 24.81 -3.06 -9.64
CA THR A 265 26.00 -3.71 -9.06
C THR A 265 25.99 -3.70 -7.54
N LYS A 266 25.33 -2.73 -6.93
CA LYS A 266 25.24 -2.57 -5.47
C LYS A 266 23.83 -2.17 -5.06
N ILE A 267 23.37 -2.74 -3.97
CA ILE A 267 22.08 -2.44 -3.37
C ILE A 267 22.34 -2.08 -1.91
N ILE A 268 21.76 -0.98 -1.46
CA ILE A 268 22.11 -0.33 -0.21
C ILE A 268 20.83 -0.09 0.58
N ASP A 269 20.77 -0.53 1.83
CA ASP A 269 19.77 -0.04 2.79
C ASP A 269 20.43 1.01 3.70
N THR A 270 19.81 2.18 3.84
CA THR A 270 20.27 3.26 4.73
C THR A 270 20.16 2.89 6.20
N HIS A 271 19.15 2.08 6.55
CA HIS A 271 18.87 1.62 7.90
C HIS A 271 17.90 0.42 7.89
N GLN A 272 17.68 -0.19 9.05
CA GLN A 272 16.61 -1.16 9.27
C GLN A 272 15.22 -0.50 9.26
N HIS A 273 14.64 -0.44 8.05
CA HIS A 273 13.29 0.08 7.81
C HIS A 273 12.25 -0.60 8.71
N ALA A 274 11.33 0.20 9.23
CA ALA A 274 10.29 -0.24 10.15
C ALA A 274 8.87 -0.13 9.57
N ASP A 275 8.73 0.42 8.38
CA ASP A 275 7.45 0.78 7.78
C ASP A 275 7.19 0.07 6.45
N HIS A 276 8.23 -0.45 5.81
CA HIS A 276 8.18 -1.28 4.60
C HIS A 276 9.18 -2.44 4.65
N VAL A 277 8.92 -3.49 3.87
CA VAL A 277 9.84 -4.60 3.70
C VAL A 277 10.88 -4.24 2.65
N SER A 278 12.17 -4.29 3.00
CA SER A 278 13.25 -4.02 2.06
C SER A 278 13.30 -5.11 0.99
N ALA A 279 13.30 -4.70 -0.27
CA ALA A 279 13.48 -5.59 -1.41
C ALA A 279 14.97 -5.90 -1.68
N ALA A 280 15.90 -5.43 -0.84
CA ALA A 280 17.34 -5.52 -1.10
C ALA A 280 17.84 -6.97 -1.26
N PRO A 281 17.50 -7.93 -0.38
CA PRO A 281 17.97 -9.31 -0.54
C PRO A 281 17.47 -9.97 -1.83
N GLU A 282 16.20 -9.72 -2.17
CA GLU A 282 15.60 -10.33 -3.35
C GLU A 282 16.14 -9.70 -4.64
N LEU A 283 16.23 -8.37 -4.69
CA LEU A 283 16.81 -7.67 -5.82
C LEU A 283 18.28 -8.06 -6.03
N ALA A 284 19.05 -8.26 -4.95
CA ALA A 284 20.43 -8.74 -5.02
C ALA A 284 20.50 -10.14 -5.63
N ASN A 285 19.64 -11.05 -5.17
CA ASN A 285 19.56 -12.40 -5.72
C ASN A 285 19.17 -12.40 -7.22
N MET A 286 18.20 -11.58 -7.62
CA MET A 286 17.75 -11.52 -9.02
C MET A 286 18.77 -10.86 -9.96
N SER A 287 19.52 -9.87 -9.47
CA SER A 287 20.50 -9.12 -10.27
C SER A 287 21.92 -9.70 -10.22
N GLY A 288 22.22 -10.57 -9.25
CA GLY A 288 23.58 -10.99 -8.92
C GLY A 288 24.43 -9.88 -8.28
N SER A 289 23.78 -8.91 -7.62
CA SER A 289 24.43 -7.78 -6.95
C SER A 289 24.76 -8.08 -5.50
N LEU A 290 25.52 -7.18 -4.88
CA LEU A 290 25.85 -7.22 -3.47
C LEU A 290 24.94 -6.28 -2.65
N VAL A 291 24.47 -6.76 -1.50
CA VAL A 291 23.78 -5.95 -0.49
C VAL A 291 24.82 -5.29 0.42
N TYR A 292 24.62 -4.00 0.69
CA TYR A 292 25.43 -3.19 1.58
C TYR A 292 24.57 -2.55 2.67
N GLU A 293 25.02 -2.69 3.92
CA GLU A 293 24.28 -2.29 5.11
C GLU A 293 25.24 -1.76 6.17
N SER A 294 24.70 -1.13 7.21
CA SER A 294 25.50 -0.66 8.36
C SER A 294 26.02 -1.81 9.21
N ASN A 295 27.30 -1.79 9.61
CA ASN A 295 27.83 -2.70 10.64
C ASN A 295 27.35 -2.33 12.07
N LEU A 296 26.71 -1.17 12.24
CA LEU A 296 26.19 -0.69 13.52
C LEU A 296 24.74 -1.16 13.76
N GLU A 297 24.17 -1.94 12.84
CA GLU A 297 22.91 -2.66 13.03
C GLU A 297 23.14 -4.17 13.01
N VAL A 298 22.23 -4.91 13.63
CA VAL A 298 22.33 -6.38 13.72
C VAL A 298 21.55 -7.01 12.59
N TRP A 299 22.24 -7.76 11.73
CA TRP A 299 21.64 -8.44 10.57
C TRP A 299 21.82 -9.96 10.69
N ASP A 300 20.73 -10.69 10.55
CA ASP A 300 20.69 -12.16 10.55
C ASP A 300 20.70 -12.69 9.10
N ARG A 301 21.46 -12.02 8.22
CA ARG A 301 21.63 -12.32 6.79
C ARG A 301 23.03 -11.97 6.30
N THR A 302 23.42 -12.48 5.14
CA THR A 302 24.71 -12.15 4.52
C THR A 302 24.67 -10.77 3.88
N SER A 303 25.53 -9.87 4.37
CA SER A 303 25.63 -8.49 3.90
C SER A 303 27.08 -8.01 3.87
N ASN A 304 27.37 -7.03 3.02
CA ASN A 304 28.63 -6.30 3.04
C ASN A 304 28.45 -5.09 3.95
N PHE A 305 29.31 -4.93 4.93
CA PHE A 305 29.13 -3.85 5.88
C PHE A 305 29.89 -2.57 5.50
N LEU A 306 29.28 -1.45 5.87
CA LEU A 306 29.81 -0.11 5.64
C LEU A 306 30.08 0.62 6.95
N ASP A 307 31.20 1.35 6.96
CA ASP A 307 31.67 2.19 8.06
C ASP A 307 31.62 3.69 7.72
N ASP A 308 31.63 4.55 8.74
CA ASP A 308 31.73 6.01 8.56
C ASP A 308 32.98 6.40 7.75
N GLY A 309 32.81 7.31 6.79
CA GLY A 309 33.90 7.80 5.95
C GLY A 309 34.37 6.83 4.85
N GLN A 310 33.85 5.60 4.78
CA GLN A 310 34.20 4.66 3.73
C GLN A 310 33.80 5.21 2.36
N ILE A 311 34.65 4.97 1.34
CA ILE A 311 34.38 5.36 -0.04
C ILE A 311 34.22 4.12 -0.90
N MET A 312 33.10 4.04 -1.62
CA MET A 312 32.84 3.04 -2.65
C MET A 312 32.85 3.68 -4.04
N THR A 313 33.03 2.85 -5.07
CA THR A 313 32.96 3.25 -6.47
C THR A 313 31.90 2.44 -7.22
N PHE A 314 31.31 3.06 -8.24
CA PHE A 314 30.43 2.42 -9.22
C PHE A 314 30.50 3.24 -10.52
N GLY A 315 30.73 2.56 -11.65
CA GLY A 315 31.10 3.21 -12.90
C GLY A 315 32.23 4.23 -12.70
N THR A 316 31.97 5.51 -12.97
CA THR A 316 32.92 6.62 -12.74
C THR A 316 32.62 7.46 -11.50
N SER A 317 31.60 7.10 -10.71
CA SER A 317 31.16 7.85 -9.54
C SER A 317 31.73 7.29 -8.24
N LYS A 318 31.79 8.15 -7.22
CA LYS A 318 32.18 7.81 -5.85
C LYS A 318 31.02 8.02 -4.91
N ILE A 319 30.89 7.12 -3.93
CA ILE A 319 29.94 7.19 -2.83
C ILE A 319 30.75 7.29 -1.55
N ARG A 320 30.54 8.33 -0.75
CA ARG A 320 31.11 8.46 0.59
C ARG A 320 30.03 8.20 1.63
N VAL A 321 30.31 7.29 2.55
CA VAL A 321 29.41 6.93 3.65
C VAL A 321 29.56 7.94 4.78
N ILE A 322 28.44 8.33 5.39
CA ILE A 322 28.38 9.13 6.60
C ILE A 322 27.51 8.39 7.61
N HIS A 323 28.04 8.05 8.78
CA HIS A 323 27.23 7.54 9.89
C HIS A 323 26.40 8.67 10.48
N THR A 324 25.08 8.52 10.45
CA THR A 324 24.12 9.53 10.86
C THR A 324 23.09 8.92 11.81
N PRO A 325 23.47 8.55 13.04
CA PRO A 325 22.54 7.96 13.99
C PRO A 325 21.46 8.97 14.41
N GLY A 326 20.31 8.45 14.82
CA GLY A 326 19.21 9.26 15.35
C GLY A 326 17.86 8.62 15.08
N HIS A 327 17.57 8.27 13.82
CA HIS A 327 16.38 7.46 13.50
C HIS A 327 16.57 6.00 13.92
N THR A 328 17.71 5.43 13.57
CA THR A 328 18.23 4.17 14.12
C THR A 328 19.68 4.36 14.56
N PRO A 329 20.22 3.50 15.45
CA PRO A 329 21.62 3.60 15.88
C PRO A 329 22.62 3.42 14.74
N GLY A 330 22.29 2.66 13.69
CA GLY A 330 23.19 2.42 12.57
C GLY A 330 22.79 3.13 11.27
N SER A 331 21.88 4.11 11.31
CA SER A 331 21.49 4.88 10.13
C SER A 331 22.70 5.48 9.41
N LEU A 332 22.78 5.29 8.10
CA LEU A 332 23.83 5.80 7.22
C LEU A 332 23.23 6.76 6.17
N SER A 333 23.98 7.81 5.85
CA SER A 333 23.74 8.69 4.70
C SER A 333 24.83 8.50 3.65
N TYR A 334 24.50 8.68 2.38
CA TYR A 334 25.41 8.43 1.25
C TYR A 334 25.59 9.66 0.39
N VAL A 335 26.82 10.17 0.31
CA VAL A 335 27.16 11.32 -0.55
C VAL A 335 27.73 10.82 -1.87
N VAL A 336 27.08 11.19 -2.98
CA VAL A 336 27.51 10.83 -4.33
C VAL A 336 28.13 12.03 -5.02
N ASN A 337 29.40 11.89 -5.41
CA ASN A 337 30.22 12.91 -6.10
C ASN A 337 30.18 14.31 -5.44
N GLU A 338 29.99 14.37 -4.11
CA GLU A 338 29.83 15.63 -3.34
C GLU A 338 28.71 16.55 -3.88
N LYS A 339 27.78 15.99 -4.66
CA LYS A 339 26.69 16.73 -5.33
C LYS A 339 25.31 16.32 -4.79
N TYR A 340 25.16 15.03 -4.48
CA TYR A 340 23.92 14.47 -3.95
C TYR A 340 24.17 13.85 -2.59
N VAL A 341 23.21 13.93 -1.69
CA VAL A 341 23.19 13.17 -0.43
C VAL A 341 21.87 12.43 -0.28
N PHE A 342 21.97 11.13 -0.07
CA PHE A 342 20.84 10.26 0.27
C PHE A 342 20.80 10.12 1.78
N THR A 343 19.76 10.65 2.42
CA THR A 343 19.75 10.91 3.87
C THR A 343 19.01 9.89 4.70
N GLY A 344 18.46 8.84 4.08
CA GLY A 344 17.62 7.88 4.80
C GLY A 344 16.45 8.59 5.48
N ASP A 345 16.21 8.19 6.73
CA ASP A 345 15.23 8.79 7.63
C ASP A 345 15.85 9.79 8.61
N ILE A 346 16.87 10.54 8.18
CA ILE A 346 17.52 11.56 9.02
C ILE A 346 17.03 12.97 8.69
N LEU A 347 17.12 13.36 7.42
CA LEU A 347 16.72 14.68 6.93
C LEU A 347 15.72 14.52 5.79
N PHE A 348 14.54 15.13 5.92
CA PHE A 348 13.48 15.16 4.92
C PHE A 348 13.37 16.53 4.24
N ILE A 349 12.42 16.68 3.30
CA ILE A 349 12.25 17.91 2.51
C ILE A 349 11.71 19.06 3.37
N GLU A 350 10.87 18.73 4.35
CA GLU A 350 10.14 19.66 5.20
C GLU A 350 10.36 19.41 6.69
N SER A 351 11.06 18.33 7.05
CA SER A 351 11.23 17.88 8.43
C SER A 351 12.44 16.95 8.59
N ILE A 352 12.44 16.15 9.66
CA ILE A 352 13.43 15.13 10.02
C ILE A 352 12.71 13.83 10.38
N GLY A 353 13.44 12.71 10.40
CA GLY A 353 12.88 11.45 10.86
C GLY A 353 12.72 11.39 12.37
N ARG A 354 11.79 10.55 12.80
CA ARG A 354 11.44 10.37 14.21
C ARG A 354 12.43 9.42 14.92
N PRO A 355 12.87 9.72 16.16
CA PRO A 355 13.76 8.83 16.93
C PRO A 355 13.04 7.79 17.81
N ASP A 356 11.71 7.86 17.93
CA ASP A 356 10.92 7.14 18.94
C ASP A 356 10.39 5.77 18.47
N LEU A 357 10.85 5.27 17.32
CA LEU A 357 10.58 3.89 16.87
C LEU A 357 11.41 2.84 17.63
N ARG A 358 12.25 3.28 18.58
CA ARG A 358 13.06 2.48 19.48
C ARG A 358 12.95 3.04 20.91
N ASP A 359 13.40 2.28 21.90
CA ASP A 359 13.50 2.78 23.28
C ASP A 359 14.61 3.85 23.39
N ASN A 360 14.56 4.76 24.37
CA ASN A 360 15.51 5.89 24.55
C ASN A 360 15.37 7.08 23.56
N ALA A 361 14.15 7.56 23.34
CA ALA A 361 13.88 8.66 22.41
C ALA A 361 14.71 9.94 22.64
N GLU A 362 15.04 10.29 23.89
CA GLU A 362 15.90 11.46 24.20
C GLU A 362 17.33 11.28 23.68
N GLU A 363 17.95 10.12 23.96
CA GLU A 363 19.30 9.81 23.48
C GLU A 363 19.36 9.84 21.95
N PHE A 364 18.37 9.26 21.29
CA PHE A 364 18.29 9.25 19.84
C PHE A 364 17.98 10.64 19.25
N ALA A 365 17.20 11.47 19.92
CA ALA A 365 17.02 12.87 19.54
C ALA A 365 18.33 13.66 19.64
N GLU A 366 19.14 13.43 20.68
CA GLU A 366 20.46 14.06 20.79
C GLU A 366 21.42 13.60 19.68
N GLN A 367 21.43 12.30 19.38
CA GLN A 367 22.21 11.74 18.27
C GLN A 367 21.76 12.33 16.93
N LEU A 368 20.45 12.44 16.71
CA LEU A 368 19.87 13.04 15.51
C LEU A 368 20.31 14.50 15.34
N TYR A 369 20.23 15.31 16.40
CA TYR A 369 20.73 16.69 16.39
C TYR A 369 22.20 16.74 15.99
N ASN A 370 23.05 15.91 16.59
CA ASN A 370 24.47 15.86 16.27
C ASN A 370 24.71 15.45 14.81
N SER A 371 24.00 14.43 14.30
CA SER A 371 24.10 13.98 12.91
C SER A 371 23.74 15.09 11.92
N LEU A 372 22.68 15.85 12.20
CA LEU A 372 22.25 16.97 11.38
C LEU A 372 23.28 18.11 11.43
N HIS A 373 23.58 18.63 12.62
CA HIS A 373 24.35 19.87 12.78
C HIS A 373 25.87 19.72 12.62
N SER A 374 26.43 18.55 12.96
CA SER A 374 27.88 18.31 12.85
C SER A 374 28.29 17.66 11.53
N LYS A 375 27.36 17.00 10.82
CA LYS A 375 27.65 16.29 9.57
C LYS A 375 26.85 16.83 8.38
N LEU A 376 25.55 16.53 8.29
CA LEU A 376 24.77 16.78 7.08
C LEU A 376 24.67 18.26 6.71
N LEU A 377 24.39 19.14 7.67
CA LEU A 377 24.29 20.58 7.42
C LEU A 377 25.65 21.24 7.13
N ASN A 378 26.77 20.53 7.28
CA ASN A 378 28.10 21.03 6.91
C ASN A 378 28.49 20.69 5.48
N LEU A 379 27.65 19.95 4.74
CA LEU A 379 27.82 19.74 3.30
C LEU A 379 27.66 21.07 2.52
N PRO A 380 28.19 21.16 1.28
CA PRO A 380 27.99 22.31 0.41
C PRO A 380 26.51 22.69 0.27
N LEU A 381 26.20 23.99 0.24
CA LEU A 381 24.82 24.51 0.27
C LEU A 381 23.97 24.04 -0.93
N ASP A 382 24.63 23.85 -2.07
CA ASP A 382 24.04 23.38 -3.33
C ASP A 382 23.91 21.85 -3.43
N THR A 383 24.39 21.10 -2.43
CA THR A 383 24.17 19.65 -2.35
C THR A 383 22.67 19.36 -2.34
N ILE A 384 22.22 18.50 -3.26
CA ILE A 384 20.82 18.08 -3.34
C ILE A 384 20.58 16.90 -2.39
N VAL A 385 19.52 17.01 -1.60
CA VAL A 385 19.10 16.04 -0.58
C VAL A 385 17.99 15.17 -1.15
N PHE A 386 18.19 13.85 -1.06
CA PHE A 386 17.23 12.82 -1.41
C PHE A 386 16.88 11.96 -0.19
N PRO A 387 15.70 12.15 0.42
CA PRO A 387 15.28 11.34 1.56
C PRO A 387 14.64 10.01 1.13
N THR A 388 14.48 9.09 2.08
CA THR A 388 13.81 7.79 1.88
C THR A 388 12.30 7.85 2.16
N HIS A 389 11.83 8.95 2.77
CA HIS A 389 10.41 9.23 2.92
C HIS A 389 10.10 10.70 2.65
N HIS A 390 8.84 11.00 2.37
CA HIS A 390 8.32 12.36 2.38
C HIS A 390 7.06 12.44 3.24
N GLY A 391 6.80 13.60 3.83
CA GLY A 391 5.56 13.83 4.57
C GLY A 391 4.34 13.90 3.66
N ILE A 392 3.18 13.73 4.30
CA ILE A 392 1.86 13.72 3.63
C ILE A 392 1.50 15.11 3.08
N PHE A 393 2.07 16.17 3.64
CA PHE A 393 1.84 17.56 3.22
C PHE A 393 2.82 18.05 2.16
N VAL A 394 3.78 17.23 1.75
CA VAL A 394 4.71 17.59 0.68
C VAL A 394 3.99 17.54 -0.65
N ILE A 395 3.92 18.69 -1.31
CA ILE A 395 3.45 18.79 -2.69
C ILE A 395 4.72 18.82 -3.56
N PRO A 396 5.09 17.71 -4.22
CA PRO A 396 6.28 17.68 -5.05
C PRO A 396 6.07 18.50 -6.32
N GLU A 397 7.12 19.15 -6.79
CA GLU A 397 7.15 19.71 -8.15
C GLU A 397 7.48 18.58 -9.14
N ASN A 398 6.63 18.37 -10.15
CA ASN A 398 6.80 17.32 -11.16
C ASN A 398 7.02 15.90 -10.59
N ARG A 399 6.42 15.60 -9.42
CA ARG A 399 6.59 14.31 -8.69
C ARG A 399 8.04 14.04 -8.27
N VAL A 400 8.84 15.09 -8.08
CA VAL A 400 10.20 15.03 -7.57
C VAL A 400 10.20 15.45 -6.10
N TYR A 401 10.74 14.57 -5.26
CA TYR A 401 10.90 14.78 -3.83
C TYR A 401 12.37 15.00 -3.52
N SER A 402 12.81 16.26 -3.52
CA SER A 402 14.16 16.65 -3.13
C SER A 402 14.21 18.06 -2.55
N THR A 403 15.29 18.37 -1.86
CA THR A 403 15.60 19.72 -1.38
C THR A 403 17.10 20.00 -1.54
N THR A 404 17.60 21.14 -1.08
CA THR A 404 19.05 21.41 -0.98
C THR A 404 19.44 21.62 0.47
N ILE A 405 20.72 21.47 0.79
CA ILE A 405 21.23 21.81 2.14
C ILE A 405 20.92 23.26 2.50
N GLU A 406 21.01 24.19 1.54
CA GLU A 406 20.63 25.59 1.76
C GLU A 406 19.17 25.76 2.20
N LYS A 407 18.24 25.05 1.54
CA LYS A 407 16.81 25.11 1.89
C LYS A 407 16.55 24.40 3.21
N ALA A 408 17.14 23.23 3.41
CA ALA A 408 16.98 22.42 4.62
C ALA A 408 17.36 23.20 5.89
N LYS A 409 18.48 23.94 5.86
CA LYS A 409 18.93 24.79 6.98
C LYS A 409 17.89 25.81 7.47
N LYS A 410 16.90 26.16 6.65
CA LYS A 410 15.88 27.16 6.97
C LYS A 410 14.68 26.55 7.69
N HIS A 411 14.59 25.23 7.86
CA HIS A 411 13.51 24.61 8.63
C HIS A 411 13.61 24.99 10.10
N ASN A 412 12.48 25.42 10.69
CA ASN A 412 12.42 25.90 12.07
C ASN A 412 13.07 24.92 13.05
N VAL A 413 12.79 23.62 12.92
CA VAL A 413 13.35 22.58 13.80
C VAL A 413 14.89 22.55 13.77
N LEU A 414 15.51 22.83 12.62
CA LEU A 414 16.97 22.86 12.46
C LEU A 414 17.62 24.18 12.91
N THR A 415 16.83 25.15 13.38
CA THR A 415 17.34 26.43 13.92
C THR A 415 17.31 26.52 15.44
N LEU A 416 16.73 25.52 16.09
CA LEU A 416 16.59 25.43 17.55
C LEU A 416 17.93 25.14 18.24
N SER A 417 18.03 25.47 19.53
CA SER A 417 19.10 24.92 20.37
C SER A 417 18.96 23.40 20.49
N LYS A 418 20.03 22.70 20.91
CA LYS A 418 19.98 21.25 21.13
C LYS A 418 18.88 20.87 22.13
N GLU A 419 18.77 21.61 23.23
CA GLU A 419 17.78 21.35 24.28
C GLU A 419 16.34 21.56 23.78
N GLU A 420 16.11 22.64 23.03
CA GLU A 420 14.81 22.94 22.42
C GLU A 420 14.43 21.91 21.36
N PHE A 421 15.40 21.50 20.54
CA PHE A 421 15.24 20.44 19.54
C PHE A 421 14.82 19.12 20.20
N VAL A 422 15.59 18.64 21.18
CA VAL A 422 15.31 17.36 21.86
C VAL A 422 13.92 17.38 22.48
N LYS A 423 13.58 18.47 23.17
CA LYS A 423 12.26 18.65 23.77
C LYS A 423 11.15 18.59 22.73
N GLN A 424 11.30 19.29 21.60
CA GLN A 424 10.31 19.29 20.54
C GLN A 424 10.17 17.90 19.91
N VAL A 425 11.28 17.25 19.53
CA VAL A 425 11.26 15.94 18.86
C VAL A 425 10.65 14.86 19.75
N VAL A 426 11.01 14.82 21.04
CA VAL A 426 10.48 13.83 21.99
C VAL A 426 8.99 14.08 22.32
N SER A 427 8.51 15.31 22.16
CA SER A 427 7.09 15.63 22.39
C SER A 427 6.14 15.14 21.28
N VAL A 428 6.68 14.69 20.14
CA VAL A 428 5.89 14.24 18.99
C VAL A 428 5.25 12.88 19.29
N THR A 429 3.92 12.83 19.31
CA THR A 429 3.13 11.63 19.64
C THR A 429 2.52 10.97 18.41
N VAL A 430 3.28 10.82 17.33
CA VAL A 430 2.80 10.12 16.12
C VAL A 430 2.68 8.63 16.43
N PRO A 431 1.55 7.95 16.14
CA PRO A 431 1.44 6.51 16.33
C PRO A 431 2.54 5.74 15.59
N ARG A 432 2.98 4.60 16.13
CA ARG A 432 3.89 3.72 15.39
C ARG A 432 3.16 3.05 14.20
N PRO A 433 3.85 2.64 13.12
CA PRO A 433 3.24 1.82 12.07
C PRO A 433 2.69 0.52 12.65
N MET A 434 1.55 0.02 12.14
CA MET A 434 0.82 -1.11 12.75
C MET A 434 1.64 -2.42 12.83
N ASN A 435 2.54 -2.66 11.87
CA ASN A 435 3.32 -3.90 11.75
C ASN A 435 4.82 -3.72 11.97
N TYR A 436 5.24 -2.59 12.56
CA TYR A 436 6.66 -2.20 12.58
C TYR A 436 7.60 -3.26 13.17
N GLN A 437 7.19 -3.94 14.24
CA GLN A 437 8.01 -4.99 14.86
C GLN A 437 8.23 -6.18 13.93
N LYS A 438 7.18 -6.62 13.22
CA LYS A 438 7.25 -7.73 12.26
C LYS A 438 8.12 -7.34 11.07
N ILE A 439 7.96 -6.12 10.57
CA ILE A 439 8.79 -5.57 9.47
C ILE A 439 10.25 -5.51 9.87
N ILE A 440 10.58 -4.99 11.06
CA ILE A 440 11.97 -4.95 11.57
C ILE A 440 12.56 -6.36 11.64
N GLN A 441 11.83 -7.35 12.15
CA GLN A 441 12.30 -8.74 12.22
C GLN A 441 12.53 -9.36 10.84
N ILE A 442 11.65 -9.08 9.87
CA ILE A 442 11.80 -9.53 8.49
C ILE A 442 13.03 -8.87 7.85
N ASN A 443 13.15 -7.54 7.96
CA ASN A 443 14.26 -6.79 7.39
C ASN A 443 15.60 -7.17 8.03
N LYS A 444 15.61 -7.45 9.33
CA LYS A 444 16.76 -8.03 10.02
C LYS A 444 17.17 -9.40 9.46
N GLY A 445 16.22 -10.17 8.92
CA GLY A 445 16.42 -11.57 8.53
C GLY A 445 16.10 -12.59 9.62
N SER A 446 15.66 -12.12 10.81
CA SER A 446 15.31 -12.99 11.94
C SER A 446 13.96 -13.69 11.78
N MET A 447 13.15 -13.26 10.81
CA MET A 447 11.85 -13.84 10.48
C MET A 447 11.74 -14.06 8.96
N PRO A 448 11.27 -15.24 8.49
CA PRO A 448 11.08 -15.48 7.08
C PRO A 448 9.96 -14.60 6.50
N LEU A 449 10.17 -14.10 5.30
CA LEU A 449 9.18 -13.33 4.54
C LEU A 449 8.25 -14.27 3.76
N VAL A 450 6.95 -14.15 4.00
CA VAL A 450 5.92 -14.68 3.11
C VAL A 450 5.51 -13.56 2.15
N LYS A 451 5.90 -13.63 0.88
CA LYS A 451 5.74 -12.50 -0.07
C LYS A 451 4.29 -12.04 -0.22
N THR A 452 3.33 -12.95 -0.14
CA THR A 452 1.90 -12.63 -0.21
C THR A 452 1.41 -11.78 0.96
N ASP A 453 2.17 -11.69 2.06
CA ASP A 453 1.84 -10.86 3.22
C ASP A 453 2.31 -9.41 3.06
N ILE A 454 3.20 -9.08 2.12
CA ILE A 454 3.79 -7.72 1.98
C ILE A 454 2.70 -6.64 1.89
N PRO A 455 1.66 -6.77 1.05
CA PRO A 455 0.61 -5.75 0.96
C PRO A 455 -0.08 -5.48 2.30
N ASP A 456 -0.24 -6.51 3.14
CA ASP A 456 -0.87 -6.41 4.46
C ASP A 456 0.09 -5.87 5.53
N LEU A 457 1.37 -6.23 5.44
CA LEU A 457 2.43 -5.72 6.31
C LEU A 457 2.56 -4.20 6.18
N GLU A 458 2.47 -3.71 4.95
CA GLU A 458 2.71 -2.30 4.62
C GLU A 458 1.44 -1.45 4.55
N LEU A 459 0.27 -2.03 4.77
CA LEU A 459 -0.99 -1.29 4.70
C LEU A 459 -1.07 -0.22 5.80
N GLY A 460 -1.36 1.02 5.40
CA GLY A 460 -1.58 2.16 6.31
C GLY A 460 -0.76 3.39 5.92
N PRO A 461 -0.93 4.49 6.66
CA PRO A 461 -0.25 5.75 6.35
C PRO A 461 1.27 5.68 6.60
N ASN A 462 2.00 6.61 5.98
CA ASN A 462 3.37 6.94 6.37
C ASN A 462 3.38 7.54 7.79
N ARG A 463 4.26 7.06 8.66
CA ARG A 463 4.41 7.57 10.03
C ARG A 463 5.87 7.81 10.42
N CYS A 464 6.76 8.09 9.46
CA CYS A 464 8.21 8.22 9.68
C CYS A 464 8.69 9.66 9.94
N SER A 465 7.93 10.67 9.51
CA SER A 465 8.24 12.10 9.69
C SER A 465 7.70 12.66 11.01
N ILE A 466 8.46 13.55 11.64
CA ILE A 466 7.91 14.41 12.70
C ILE A 466 7.16 15.57 12.03
N THR A 467 5.85 15.50 11.90
CA THR A 467 5.05 16.67 11.51
C THR A 467 4.42 17.22 12.78
N GLY A 468 5.06 18.22 13.38
CA GLY A 468 4.47 19.05 14.44
C GLY A 468 3.77 20.25 13.81
N GLU A 469 2.55 20.54 14.24
CA GLU A 469 1.96 21.88 14.12
C GLU A 469 2.76 22.91 14.93
#